data_AF-A0A662GS72-F1
#
_entry.id   AF-A0A662GS72-F1
#
_cell.length_a   1.000
_cell.length_b   1.000
_cell.length_c   1.000
_cell.angle_alpha   90.00
_cell.angle_beta   90.00
_cell.angle_gamma   90.00
#
_symmetry.space_group_name_H-M   'P 1'
#
loop_
_entity.id
_entity.type
_entity.pdbx_description
1 polymer ?
#
loop_
_entity_poly.entity_id
_entity_poly.type
_entity_poly.pdbx_seq_one_letter_code
_entity_poly.pdbx_strand_id
1 'polypeptide(L)'
;MPLLFFRLLKVDPDFTLRRPKYTKVFVPFVVVGTLLLLVGIVVQVFWGAAYGEPFVSFYRCAVYLGTALAVIGMVIGVLAGDPKTWLTYIFSGIILASVISGVWGSATLTLYNLPPPLPSGLFVPVLIGWIVGDMIVLSTIGTALLVALTPAIKRTPIYVKGWLA
;
A
#
# COMPACT_ATOMS: atom_id res chain seq x y z
N MET A 1 -7.89 3.93 -7.91
CA MET A 1 -7.18 5.23 -7.82
C MET A 1 -5.97 5.32 -8.75
N PRO A 2 -4.89 4.52 -8.61
CA PRO A 2 -3.65 4.76 -9.37
C PRO A 2 -3.80 4.60 -10.88
N LEU A 3 -4.59 3.63 -11.35
CA LEU A 3 -4.86 3.41 -12.78
C LEU A 3 -5.54 4.60 -13.47
N LEU A 4 -6.44 5.29 -12.76
CA LEU A 4 -7.08 6.50 -13.28
C LEU A 4 -6.07 7.63 -13.42
N PHE A 5 -5.18 7.79 -12.43
CA PHE A 5 -4.11 8.81 -12.48
C PHE A 5 -3.09 8.52 -13.57
N PHE A 6 -2.68 7.27 -13.77
CA PHE A 6 -1.80 6.90 -14.88
C PHE A 6 -2.41 7.25 -16.24
N ARG A 7 -3.71 7.00 -16.42
CA ARG A 7 -4.42 7.38 -17.65
C ARG A 7 -4.58 8.89 -17.79
N LEU A 8 -4.97 9.61 -16.73
CA LEU A 8 -5.16 11.06 -16.72
C LEU A 8 -3.85 11.81 -16.99
N LEU A 9 -2.75 11.38 -16.35
CA LEU A 9 -1.43 11.99 -16.48
C LEU A 9 -0.65 11.47 -17.70
N LYS A 10 -1.24 10.54 -18.47
CA LYS A 10 -0.60 9.86 -19.61
C LYS A 10 0.77 9.26 -19.26
N VAL A 11 0.88 8.71 -18.05
CA VAL A 11 2.09 8.03 -17.56
C VAL A 11 1.93 6.54 -17.81
N ASP A 12 2.90 5.94 -18.49
CA ASP A 12 2.90 4.49 -18.72
C ASP A 12 3.26 3.79 -17.39
N PRO A 13 2.41 2.90 -16.85
CA PRO A 13 2.72 2.13 -15.64
C PRO A 13 3.83 1.11 -15.91
N ASP A 14 5.07 1.57 -16.06
CA ASP A 14 6.25 0.74 -16.17
C ASP A 14 7.05 0.73 -14.86
N PHE A 15 6.96 -0.39 -14.15
CA PHE A 15 7.69 -0.65 -12.91
C PHE A 15 8.97 -1.48 -13.15
N THR A 16 9.38 -1.67 -14.40
CA THR A 16 10.65 -2.33 -14.70
C THR A 16 11.83 -1.48 -14.24
N LEU A 17 12.80 -2.14 -13.61
CA LEU A 17 14.04 -1.50 -13.18
C LEU A 17 15.03 -1.51 -14.34
N ARG A 18 15.56 -0.33 -14.69
CA ARG A 18 16.48 -0.16 -15.82
C ARG A 18 17.87 -0.73 -15.55
N ARG A 19 18.20 -0.96 -14.27
CA ARG A 19 19.52 -1.44 -13.85
C ARG A 19 19.45 -2.87 -13.25
N PRO A 20 20.09 -3.88 -13.86
CA PRO A 20 19.92 -5.28 -13.50
C PRO A 20 20.43 -5.64 -12.09
N LYS A 21 21.40 -4.89 -11.55
CA LYS A 21 21.88 -5.07 -10.16
C LYS A 21 20.79 -4.74 -9.13
N TYR A 22 19.96 -3.73 -9.38
CA TYR A 22 18.91 -3.30 -8.46
C TYR A 22 17.67 -4.19 -8.57
N THR A 23 17.40 -4.76 -9.75
CA THR A 23 16.29 -5.71 -9.97
C THR A 23 16.40 -6.94 -9.07
N LYS A 24 17.61 -7.47 -8.90
CA LYS A 24 17.87 -8.65 -8.05
C LYS A 24 17.64 -8.39 -6.56
N VAL A 25 17.66 -7.13 -6.13
CA VAL A 25 17.61 -6.72 -4.73
C VAL A 25 16.23 -6.17 -4.37
N PHE A 26 15.61 -5.45 -5.30
CA PHE A 26 14.29 -4.87 -5.16
C PHE A 26 13.18 -5.91 -4.96
N VAL A 27 13.16 -6.98 -5.77
CA VAL A 27 12.12 -8.01 -5.67
C VAL A 27 12.16 -8.71 -4.31
N PRO A 28 13.33 -9.18 -3.80
CA PRO A 28 13.43 -9.69 -2.44
C PRO A 28 12.96 -8.70 -1.38
N PHE A 29 13.31 -7.42 -1.47
CA PHE A 29 12.89 -6.44 -0.46
C PHE A 29 11.38 -6.23 -0.40
N VAL A 30 10.74 -6.10 -1.57
CA VAL A 30 9.28 -5.94 -1.64
C VAL A 30 8.56 -7.21 -1.18
N VAL A 31 9.05 -8.39 -1.59
CA VAL A 31 8.45 -9.69 -1.20
C VAL A 31 8.65 -9.96 0.28
N VAL A 32 9.88 -9.84 0.80
CA VAL A 32 10.18 -10.05 2.22
C VAL A 32 9.44 -9.05 3.09
N GLY A 33 9.38 -7.77 2.68
CA GLY A 33 8.62 -6.76 3.40
C GLY A 33 7.12 -7.08 3.47
N THR A 34 6.56 -7.56 2.37
CA THR A 34 5.16 -8.01 2.30
C THR A 34 4.91 -9.25 3.17
N LEU A 35 5.81 -10.24 3.12
CA LEU A 35 5.70 -11.45 3.94
C LEU A 35 5.81 -11.14 5.43
N LEU A 36 6.76 -10.29 5.83
CA LEU A 36 6.90 -9.86 7.22
C LEU A 36 5.63 -9.17 7.71
N LEU A 37 5.05 -8.29 6.90
CA LEU A 37 3.80 -7.63 7.25
C LEU A 37 2.65 -8.64 7.41
N LEU A 38 2.47 -9.56 6.45
CA LEU A 38 1.41 -10.57 6.52
C LEU A 38 1.58 -11.49 7.74
N VAL A 39 2.78 -11.97 8.00
CA VAL A 39 3.09 -12.81 9.17
C VAL A 39 2.84 -12.02 10.45
N GLY A 40 3.26 -10.76 10.52
CA GLY A 40 2.98 -9.88 11.66
C GLY A 40 1.49 -9.74 11.94
N ILE A 41 0.68 -9.47 10.90
CA ILE A 41 -0.78 -9.34 11.02
C ILE A 41 -1.40 -10.66 11.48
N VAL A 42 -1.00 -11.79 10.90
CA VAL A 42 -1.49 -13.11 11.31
C VAL A 42 -1.17 -13.37 12.78
N VAL A 43 0.06 -13.09 13.21
CA VAL A 43 0.46 -13.26 14.62
C VAL A 43 -0.39 -12.39 15.55
N GLN A 44 -0.64 -11.14 15.17
CA GLN A 44 -1.46 -10.22 15.95
C GLN A 44 -2.92 -10.69 16.07
N VAL A 45 -3.51 -11.16 14.97
CA VAL A 45 -4.92 -11.56 14.92
C VAL A 45 -5.17 -12.83 15.74
N PHE A 46 -4.32 -13.84 15.60
CA PHE A 46 -4.55 -15.14 16.24
C PHE A 46 -3.98 -15.24 17.66
N TRP A 47 -2.85 -14.59 17.94
CA TRP A 47 -2.17 -14.73 19.23
C TRP A 47 -2.01 -13.40 19.98
N GLY A 48 -1.67 -12.31 19.29
CA GLY A 48 -1.44 -11.02 19.94
C GLY A 48 -2.67 -10.47 20.67
N ALA A 49 -3.85 -10.59 20.06
CA ALA A 49 -5.10 -10.12 20.66
C ALA A 49 -5.55 -10.95 21.89
N ALA A 50 -5.19 -12.25 21.93
CA ALA A 50 -5.66 -13.17 22.96
C ALA A 50 -4.65 -13.39 24.11
N TYR A 51 -3.35 -13.42 23.81
CA TYR A 51 -2.29 -13.82 24.75
C TYR A 51 -1.31 -12.69 25.09
N GLY A 52 -1.36 -11.55 24.39
CA GLY A 52 -0.50 -10.40 24.67
C GLY A 52 0.98 -10.65 24.30
N GLU A 53 1.90 -10.32 25.22
CA GLU A 53 3.34 -10.52 24.99
C GLU A 53 3.72 -12.01 25.02
N PRO A 54 4.67 -12.48 24.16
CA PRO A 54 5.60 -11.71 23.31
C PRO A 54 5.07 -11.43 21.87
N PHE A 55 3.84 -11.85 21.56
CA PHE A 55 3.29 -11.79 20.20
C PHE A 55 3.06 -10.35 19.72
N VAL A 56 2.65 -9.46 20.62
CA VAL A 56 2.48 -8.03 20.33
C VAL A 56 3.82 -7.37 19.95
N SER A 57 4.89 -7.67 20.69
CA SER A 57 6.25 -7.20 20.33
C SER A 57 6.70 -7.73 18.96
N PHE A 58 6.48 -9.01 18.69
CA PHE A 58 6.81 -9.60 17.39
C PHE A 58 6.05 -8.91 16.24
N TYR A 59 4.73 -8.73 16.39
CA TYR A 59 3.89 -8.03 15.41
C TYR A 59 4.43 -6.62 15.10
N ARG A 60 4.74 -5.84 16.14
CA ARG A 60 5.28 -4.47 15.98
C ARG A 60 6.59 -4.48 15.18
N CYS A 61 7.52 -5.36 15.54
CA CYS A 61 8.79 -5.51 14.83
C CYS A 61 8.56 -5.91 13.37
N ALA A 62 7.70 -6.88 13.10
CA ALA A 62 7.42 -7.38 11.76
C ALA A 62 6.78 -6.31 10.87
N VAL A 63 5.82 -5.53 11.39
CA VAL A 63 5.20 -4.42 10.64
C VAL A 63 6.19 -3.30 10.37
N TYR A 64 6.99 -2.87 11.37
CA TYR A 64 7.95 -1.79 11.16
C TYR A 64 9.07 -2.18 10.19
N LEU A 65 9.61 -3.40 10.33
CA LEU A 65 10.61 -3.90 9.38
C LEU A 65 10.01 -4.06 7.98
N GLY A 66 8.81 -4.64 7.87
CA GLY A 66 8.12 -4.81 6.59
C GLY A 66 7.89 -3.48 5.87
N THR A 67 7.41 -2.49 6.61
CA THR A 67 7.19 -1.12 6.10
C THR A 67 8.50 -0.46 5.69
N ALA A 68 9.57 -0.58 6.50
CA ALA A 68 10.88 -0.03 6.17
C ALA A 68 11.44 -0.63 4.87
N LEU A 69 11.34 -1.95 4.70
CA LEU A 69 11.79 -2.62 3.46
C LEU A 69 10.97 -2.20 2.25
N ALA A 70 9.66 -2.00 2.40
CA ALA A 70 8.81 -1.47 1.34
C ALA A 70 9.18 -0.02 0.96
N VAL A 71 9.46 0.84 1.93
CA VAL A 71 9.94 2.21 1.68
C VAL A 71 11.27 2.20 0.93
N ILE A 72 12.22 1.37 1.37
CA ILE A 72 13.50 1.18 0.66
C ILE A 72 13.25 0.69 -0.77
N GLY A 73 12.35 -0.27 -0.96
CA GLY A 73 11.94 -0.75 -2.28
C GLY A 73 11.42 0.37 -3.18
N MET A 74 10.51 1.21 -2.67
CA MET A 74 9.98 2.37 -3.41
C MET A 74 11.06 3.39 -3.75
N VAL A 75 11.98 3.69 -2.83
CA VAL A 75 13.11 4.60 -3.09
C VAL A 75 14.01 4.04 -4.19
N ILE A 76 14.34 2.74 -4.14
CA ILE A 76 15.06 2.06 -5.22
C ILE A 76 14.29 2.15 -6.53
N GLY A 77 12.96 1.97 -6.49
CA GLY A 77 12.07 2.13 -7.63
C GLY A 77 12.19 3.50 -8.29
N VAL A 78 12.11 4.58 -7.51
CA VAL A 78 12.26 5.97 -7.99
C VAL A 78 13.65 6.21 -8.60
N LEU A 79 14.71 5.68 -7.97
CA LEU A 79 16.10 5.95 -8.38
C LEU A 79 16.59 5.07 -9.55
N ALA A 80 16.12 3.83 -9.65
CA ALA A 80 16.61 2.84 -10.61
C ALA A 80 15.57 2.43 -11.67
N GLY A 81 14.32 2.86 -11.54
CA GLY A 81 13.23 2.70 -12.51
C GLY A 81 12.87 4.00 -13.23
N ASP A 82 11.59 4.16 -13.59
CA ASP A 82 11.05 5.44 -14.08
C ASP A 82 10.48 6.27 -12.90
N PRO A 83 11.12 7.39 -12.54
CA PRO A 83 10.66 8.22 -11.41
C PRO A 83 9.24 8.75 -11.61
N LYS A 84 8.80 9.01 -12.85
CA LYS A 84 7.44 9.52 -13.10
C LYS A 84 6.39 8.50 -12.69
N THR A 85 6.60 7.24 -13.03
CA THR A 85 5.71 6.13 -12.69
C THR A 85 5.65 5.91 -11.19
N TRP A 86 6.82 5.85 -10.56
CA TRP A 86 6.94 5.61 -9.13
C TRP A 86 6.36 6.75 -8.28
N LEU A 87 6.66 8.01 -8.63
CA LEU A 87 6.08 9.16 -7.93
C LEU A 87 4.57 9.23 -8.12
N THR A 88 4.06 8.98 -9.34
CA THR A 88 2.62 8.93 -9.59
C THR A 88 1.96 7.89 -8.71
N TYR A 89 2.56 6.71 -8.55
CA TYR A 89 2.05 5.67 -7.66
C TYR A 89 2.11 6.06 -6.19
N ILE A 90 3.22 6.63 -5.70
CA ILE A 90 3.35 7.04 -4.30
C ILE A 90 2.29 8.08 -3.94
N PHE A 91 2.11 9.10 -4.78
CA PHE A 91 1.14 10.15 -4.51
C PHE A 91 -0.31 9.68 -4.69
N SER A 92 -0.64 9.04 -5.82
CA SER A 92 -2.03 8.70 -6.15
C SER A 92 -2.50 7.35 -5.59
N GLY A 93 -1.58 6.39 -5.51
CA GLY A 93 -1.86 5.01 -5.13
C GLY A 93 -1.68 4.75 -3.65
N ILE A 94 -0.82 5.51 -2.96
CA ILE A 94 -0.60 5.38 -1.51
C ILE A 94 -1.21 6.59 -0.80
N ILE A 95 -0.60 7.77 -0.89
CA ILE A 95 -0.97 8.92 -0.04
C ILE A 95 -2.43 9.33 -0.24
N LEU A 96 -2.83 9.64 -1.48
CA LEU A 96 -4.18 10.11 -1.77
C LEU A 96 -5.23 9.02 -1.51
N ALA A 97 -4.91 7.78 -1.86
CA ALA A 97 -5.78 6.64 -1.60
C ALA A 97 -6.01 6.45 -0.08
N SER A 98 -4.96 6.53 0.74
CA SER A 98 -5.05 6.46 2.20
C SER A 98 -5.86 7.60 2.80
N VAL A 99 -5.72 8.83 2.31
CA VAL A 99 -6.50 9.97 2.82
C VAL A 99 -7.97 9.81 2.48
N ILE A 100 -8.31 9.50 1.22
CA ILE A 100 -9.70 9.34 0.79
C ILE A 100 -10.35 8.16 1.51
N SER A 101 -9.65 7.03 1.59
CA SER A 101 -10.09 5.83 2.30
C SER A 101 -10.26 6.11 3.79
N GLY A 102 -9.31 6.81 4.42
CA GLY A 102 -9.38 7.17 5.83
C GLY A 102 -10.54 8.09 6.16
N VAL A 103 -10.77 9.15 5.37
CA VAL A 103 -11.91 10.07 5.55
C VAL A 103 -13.23 9.31 5.42
N TRP A 104 -13.34 8.45 4.42
CA TRP A 104 -14.53 7.65 4.21
C TRP A 104 -14.73 6.63 5.35
N GLY A 105 -13.72 5.82 5.65
CA GLY A 105 -13.74 4.79 6.68
C GLY A 105 -14.05 5.35 8.07
N SER A 106 -13.34 6.40 8.49
CA SER A 106 -13.59 7.02 9.80
C SER A 106 -14.98 7.68 9.87
N ALA A 107 -15.42 8.36 8.81
CA ALA A 107 -16.75 8.98 8.77
C ALA A 107 -17.86 7.92 8.83
N THR A 108 -17.71 6.81 8.09
CA THR A 108 -18.70 5.72 8.12
C THR A 108 -18.87 5.12 9.51
N LEU A 109 -17.77 4.91 10.24
CA LEU A 109 -17.83 4.31 11.57
C LEU A 109 -18.30 5.28 12.67
N THR A 110 -18.01 6.58 12.56
CA THR A 110 -18.19 7.53 13.68
C THR A 110 -19.24 8.62 13.45
N LEU A 111 -19.49 9.01 12.21
CA LEU A 111 -20.46 10.06 11.86
C LEU A 111 -21.75 9.45 11.28
N TYR A 112 -21.62 8.48 10.40
CA TYR A 112 -22.75 7.76 9.80
C TYR A 112 -23.19 6.53 10.62
N ASN A 113 -22.44 6.16 11.66
CA ASN A 113 -22.74 5.05 12.58
C ASN A 113 -23.06 3.73 11.85
N LEU A 114 -22.35 3.45 10.76
CA LEU A 114 -22.46 2.16 10.08
C LEU A 114 -21.87 1.06 10.97
N PRO A 115 -22.43 -0.16 10.96
CA PRO A 115 -21.96 -1.21 11.85
C PRO A 115 -20.52 -1.64 11.54
N PRO A 116 -19.63 -1.77 12.55
CA PRO A 116 -19.82 -1.47 13.98
C PRO A 116 -19.69 0.04 14.29
N PRO A 117 -20.69 0.69 14.93
CA PRO A 117 -20.64 2.12 15.19
C PRO A 117 -19.64 2.45 16.29
N LEU A 118 -18.93 3.57 16.12
CA LEU A 118 -17.98 4.12 17.09
C LEU A 118 -18.44 5.51 17.54
N PRO A 119 -18.13 5.91 18.79
CA PRO A 119 -18.42 7.26 19.25
C PRO A 119 -17.82 8.34 18.33
N SER A 120 -18.58 9.40 18.04
CA SER A 120 -18.15 10.52 17.18
C SER A 120 -16.87 11.20 17.66
N GLY A 121 -16.62 11.22 18.97
CA GLY A 121 -15.38 11.73 19.57
C GLY A 121 -14.12 10.96 19.18
N LEU A 122 -14.25 9.75 18.62
CA LEU A 122 -13.13 8.95 18.13
C LEU A 122 -12.81 9.19 16.64
N PHE A 123 -13.51 10.10 15.95
CA PHE A 123 -13.29 10.35 14.53
C PHE A 123 -11.81 10.64 14.21
N VAL A 124 -11.16 11.54 14.97
CA VAL A 124 -9.76 11.92 14.71
C VAL A 124 -8.77 10.78 14.98
N PRO A 125 -8.81 10.08 16.13
CA PRO A 125 -7.98 8.89 16.35
C PRO A 125 -8.17 7.80 15.29
N VAL A 126 -9.42 7.51 14.92
CA VAL A 126 -9.75 6.50 13.91
C VAL A 126 -9.24 6.93 12.53
N LEU A 127 -9.44 8.20 12.15
CA LEU A 127 -8.95 8.76 10.89
C LEU A 127 -7.43 8.63 10.78
N ILE A 128 -6.68 9.05 11.81
CA ILE A 128 -5.21 8.98 11.80
C ILE A 128 -4.75 7.52 11.74
N GLY A 129 -5.31 6.66 12.59
CA GLY A 129 -4.97 5.23 12.61
C GLY A 129 -5.26 4.55 11.27
N TRP A 130 -6.38 4.88 10.64
CA TRP A 130 -6.77 4.35 9.34
C TRP A 130 -5.83 4.79 8.23
N ILE A 131 -5.55 6.10 8.13
CA ILE A 131 -4.64 6.64 7.10
C ILE A 131 -3.27 5.97 7.23
N VAL A 132 -2.73 5.88 8.45
CA VAL A 132 -1.43 5.25 8.70
C VAL A 132 -1.46 3.75 8.35
N GLY A 133 -2.51 3.04 8.74
CA GLY A 133 -2.71 1.63 8.40
C GLY A 133 -2.76 1.40 6.89
N ASP A 134 -3.53 2.20 6.16
CA ASP A 134 -3.63 2.13 4.71
C ASP A 134 -2.29 2.46 4.06
N MET A 135 -1.55 3.45 4.55
CA MET A 135 -0.22 3.77 4.01
C MET A 135 0.73 2.59 4.14
N ILE A 136 0.70 1.88 5.28
CA ILE A 136 1.50 0.68 5.51
C ILE A 136 1.10 -0.44 4.53
N VAL A 137 -0.20 -0.73 4.41
CA VAL A 137 -0.69 -1.82 3.53
C VAL A 137 -0.45 -1.51 2.05
N LEU A 138 -0.71 -0.28 1.61
CA LEU A 138 -0.55 0.12 0.21
C LEU A 138 0.94 0.24 -0.18
N SER A 139 1.79 0.69 0.74
CA SER A 139 3.25 0.72 0.49
C SER A 139 3.87 -0.67 0.42
N THR A 140 3.35 -1.65 1.16
CA THR A 140 3.87 -3.03 1.18
C THR A 140 3.15 -3.90 0.14
N ILE A 141 1.97 -4.39 0.48
CA ILE A 141 1.15 -5.30 -0.33
C ILE A 141 0.75 -4.63 -1.64
N GLY A 142 0.28 -3.38 -1.58
CA GLY A 142 -0.14 -2.65 -2.78
C GLY A 142 0.98 -2.53 -3.81
N THR A 143 2.19 -2.18 -3.36
CA THR A 143 3.38 -2.08 -4.21
C THR A 143 3.75 -3.43 -4.79
N ALA A 144 3.78 -4.49 -3.97
CA ALA A 144 4.10 -5.84 -4.42
C ALA A 144 3.14 -6.33 -5.51
N LEU A 145 1.84 -6.16 -5.28
CA LEU A 145 0.80 -6.52 -6.24
C LEU A 145 0.91 -5.69 -7.52
N LEU A 146 1.10 -4.37 -7.41
CA LEU A 146 1.19 -3.53 -8.60
C LEU A 146 2.41 -3.91 -9.46
N VAL A 147 3.58 -4.10 -8.85
CA VAL A 147 4.80 -4.53 -9.54
C VAL A 147 4.59 -5.89 -10.21
N ALA A 148 4.05 -6.87 -9.48
CA ALA A 148 3.85 -8.22 -10.00
C ALA A 148 2.78 -8.28 -11.10
N LEU A 149 1.69 -7.53 -10.94
CA LEU A 149 0.55 -7.52 -11.86
C LEU A 149 0.73 -6.52 -13.01
N THR A 150 1.78 -5.69 -13.03
CA THR A 150 2.02 -4.71 -14.10
C THR A 150 1.88 -5.31 -15.52
N PRO A 151 2.46 -6.48 -15.84
CA PRO A 151 2.30 -7.10 -17.16
C PRO A 151 0.84 -7.46 -17.49
N ALA A 152 0.07 -7.89 -16.49
CA ALA A 152 -1.34 -8.21 -16.64
C ALA A 152 -2.19 -6.93 -16.79
N ILE A 153 -1.92 -5.91 -15.97
CA ILE A 153 -2.58 -4.60 -16.01
C ILE A 153 -2.41 -3.93 -17.38
N LYS A 154 -1.20 -3.96 -17.96
CA LYS A 154 -0.95 -3.40 -19.29
C LYS A 154 -1.74 -4.12 -20.41
N ARG A 155 -2.16 -5.36 -20.20
CA ARG A 155 -3.01 -6.12 -21.13
C ARG A 155 -4.50 -5.87 -20.95
N THR A 156 -4.91 -5.14 -19.90
CA THR A 156 -6.32 -4.85 -19.65
C THR A 156 -6.86 -3.74 -20.58
N PRO A 157 -8.15 -3.78 -20.94
CA PRO A 157 -8.78 -2.80 -21.83
C PRO A 157 -8.80 -1.36 -21.27
N ILE A 158 -8.50 -1.17 -19.97
CA ILE A 158 -8.43 0.14 -19.31
C ILE A 158 -7.36 1.05 -19.96
N TYR A 159 -6.31 0.48 -20.56
CA TYR A 159 -5.25 1.19 -21.29
C TYR A 159 -5.40 1.21 -22.81
N VAL A 160 -6.45 0.58 -23.36
CA VAL A 160 -6.74 0.65 -24.80
C VAL A 160 -7.33 2.03 -25.12
N LYS A 161 -6.72 2.74 -26.08
CA LYS A 161 -7.26 4.02 -26.58
C LYS A 161 -8.68 3.81 -27.08
N GLY A 162 -9.64 4.57 -26.55
CA GLY A 162 -11.04 4.58 -27.01
C GLY A 162 -12.04 3.72 -26.22
N TRP A 163 -11.65 3.07 -25.11
CA TRP A 163 -12.58 2.17 -24.38
C TRP A 163 -13.71 2.86 -23.58
N LEU A 164 -13.59 4.17 -23.32
CA LEU A 164 -14.64 4.98 -22.66
C LEU A 164 -15.14 6.08 -23.61
N ALA A 165 -14.84 5.96 -24.91
CA ALA A 165 -15.29 6.89 -25.94
C ALA A 165 -16.58 6.37 -26.59
#